data_AF-A0A964PE90-F1
#
_entry.id   AF-A0A964PE90-F1
#
_cell.length_a   1.000
_cell.length_b   1.000
_cell.length_c   1.000
_cell.angle_alpha   90.00
_cell.angle_beta   90.00
_cell.angle_gamma   90.00
#
_symmetry.space_group_name_H-M   'P 1'
#
loop_
_entity.id
_entity.type
_entity.pdbx_description
1 polymer ?
#
loop_
_entity_poly.entity_id
_entity_poly.type
_entity_poly.pdbx_seq_one_letter_code
_entity_poly.pdbx_strand_id
1 'polypeptide(L)'
;MTFPKARLAVAACLFVAWLGFLLFLVIDARKIVLSKPQFLIAQMIVVAEVRDQGGIVDPEVAIEQVLWSSDPALKSMNALKLPDLSALAEPNGYQGTRKYLLPLIQSPAGWAITPIPRLGAYPAPQVPVRIYAWTPDTEAQVRELIAAKK
;
A
#
# COMPACT_ATOMS: atom_id res chain seq x y z
N MET A 1 41.52 -6.90 -38.57
CA MET A 1 42.01 -7.72 -37.44
C MET A 1 41.12 -7.44 -36.24
N THR A 2 40.26 -8.39 -35.88
CA THR A 2 39.46 -8.32 -34.65
C THR A 2 40.32 -8.77 -33.48
N PHE A 3 40.36 -8.00 -32.39
CA PHE A 3 41.06 -8.36 -31.15
C PHE A 3 40.08 -9.09 -30.22
N PRO A 4 39.98 -10.44 -30.27
CA PRO A 4 38.95 -11.19 -29.53
C PRO A 4 39.05 -10.97 -28.01
N LYS A 5 40.28 -10.83 -27.48
CA LYS A 5 40.53 -10.56 -26.06
C LYS A 5 39.94 -9.22 -25.61
N ALA A 6 40.07 -8.17 -26.44
CA ALA A 6 39.49 -6.86 -26.14
C ALA A 6 37.96 -6.90 -26.14
N ARG A 7 37.36 -7.59 -27.12
CA ARG A 7 35.89 -7.75 -27.18
C ARG A 7 35.36 -8.51 -25.97
N LEU A 8 36.06 -9.57 -25.53
CA LEU A 8 35.69 -10.32 -24.34
C LEU A 8 35.76 -9.47 -23.07
N ALA A 9 36.84 -8.70 -22.89
CA ALA A 9 37.00 -7.82 -21.73
C ALA A 9 35.88 -6.77 -21.67
N VAL A 10 35.56 -6.12 -22.81
CA VAL A 10 34.47 -5.15 -22.88
C VAL A 10 33.12 -5.79 -22.56
N ALA A 11 32.84 -6.97 -23.12
CA ALA A 11 31.60 -7.69 -22.85
C ALA A 11 31.48 -8.08 -21.36
N ALA A 12 32.57 -8.55 -20.74
CA ALA A 12 32.60 -8.88 -19.32
C ALA A 12 32.34 -7.66 -18.44
N CYS A 13 32.99 -6.52 -18.73
CA CYS A 13 32.76 -5.27 -18.00
C CYS A 13 31.31 -4.79 -18.11
N LEU A 14 30.73 -4.81 -19.32
CA LEU A 14 29.33 -4.45 -19.53
C LEU A 14 28.38 -5.39 -18.77
N PHE A 15 28.67 -6.69 -18.75
CA PHE A 15 27.88 -7.66 -18.02
C PHE A 15 27.92 -7.41 -16.50
N VAL A 16 29.11 -7.14 -15.93
CA VAL A 16 29.25 -6.80 -14.50
C VAL A 16 28.55 -5.50 -14.17
N ALA A 17 28.67 -4.46 -15.02
CA ALA A 17 27.96 -3.20 -14.84
C ALA A 17 26.44 -3.41 -14.85
N TRP A 18 25.94 -4.25 -15.76
CA TRP A 18 24.52 -4.60 -15.83
C TRP A 18 24.05 -5.36 -14.58
N LEU A 19 24.83 -6.31 -14.06
CA LEU A 19 24.52 -6.99 -12.79
C LEU A 19 24.48 -6.01 -11.61
N GLY A 20 25.41 -5.06 -11.55
CA GLY A 20 25.40 -4.00 -10.55
C GLY A 20 24.15 -3.13 -10.62
N PHE A 21 23.72 -2.78 -11.84
CA PHE A 21 22.47 -2.05 -12.06
C PHE A 21 21.23 -2.84 -11.63
N LEU A 22 21.17 -4.15 -11.93
CA LEU A 22 20.07 -4.99 -11.45
C LEU A 22 20.01 -5.09 -9.93
N LEU A 23 21.17 -5.24 -9.28
CA LEU A 23 21.24 -5.27 -7.81
C LEU A 23 20.73 -3.97 -7.21
N PHE A 24 21.12 -2.83 -7.79
CA PHE A 24 20.60 -1.52 -7.40
C PHE A 24 19.07 -1.46 -7.52
N LEU A 25 18.49 -1.91 -8.63
CA LEU A 25 17.04 -1.95 -8.82
C LEU A 25 16.34 -2.85 -7.79
N VAL A 26 16.91 -3.99 -7.43
CA VAL A 26 16.34 -4.89 -6.40
C VAL A 26 16.33 -4.24 -5.03
N ILE A 27 17.35 -3.45 -4.69
CA ILE A 27 17.41 -2.72 -3.44
C ILE A 27 16.33 -1.62 -3.41
N ASP A 28 16.16 -0.89 -4.52
CA ASP A 28 15.18 0.19 -4.62
C ASP A 28 13.72 -0.30 -4.72
N ALA A 29 13.49 -1.46 -5.36
CA ALA A 29 12.17 -2.05 -5.55
C ALA A 29 11.49 -2.51 -4.24
N ARG A 30 12.19 -2.53 -3.11
CA ARG A 30 11.61 -2.84 -1.79
C ARG A 30 10.69 -1.73 -1.27
N LYS A 31 10.64 -0.58 -1.92
CA LYS A 31 9.74 0.52 -1.57
C LYS A 31 8.28 0.10 -1.79
N ILE A 32 7.47 0.26 -0.75
CA ILE A 32 6.03 0.02 -0.82
C ILE A 32 5.41 1.07 -1.73
N VAL A 33 4.80 0.65 -2.84
CA VAL A 33 4.10 1.55 -3.77
C VAL A 33 2.61 1.60 -3.41
N LEU A 34 2.09 2.79 -3.11
CA LEU A 34 0.67 2.99 -2.84
C LEU A 34 -0.17 2.85 -4.12
N SER A 35 -1.31 2.15 -4.04
CA SER A 35 -2.25 2.05 -5.16
C SER A 35 -2.99 3.37 -5.38
N LYS A 36 -2.52 4.17 -6.34
CA LYS A 36 -3.15 5.46 -6.67
C LYS A 36 -4.67 5.38 -6.89
N PRO A 37 -5.20 4.41 -7.67
CA PRO A 37 -6.65 4.32 -7.90
C PRO A 37 -7.44 4.10 -6.61
N GLN A 38 -6.91 3.30 -5.67
CA GLN A 38 -7.54 3.04 -4.38
C GLN A 38 -7.65 4.32 -3.54
N PHE A 39 -6.57 5.10 -3.43
CA PHE A 39 -6.59 6.38 -2.69
C PHE A 39 -7.44 7.45 -3.39
N LEU A 40 -7.52 7.43 -4.72
CA LEU A 40 -8.32 8.38 -5.49
C LEU A 40 -9.82 8.28 -5.15
N ILE A 41 -10.36 7.06 -5.08
CA ILE A 41 -11.78 6.83 -4.79
C ILE A 41 -12.10 6.73 -3.29
N ALA A 42 -11.07 6.69 -2.42
CA ALA A 42 -11.26 6.71 -0.97
C ALA A 42 -11.94 8.02 -0.54
N GLN A 43 -12.89 7.93 0.39
CA GLN A 43 -13.57 9.08 1.00
C GLN A 43 -12.89 9.53 2.29
N MET A 44 -12.11 8.65 2.92
CA MET A 44 -11.32 8.98 4.10
C MET A 44 -9.98 8.24 4.04
N ILE A 45 -8.92 8.90 4.48
CA ILE A 45 -7.57 8.33 4.57
C ILE A 45 -7.12 8.49 6.02
N VAL A 46 -6.92 7.37 6.71
CA VAL A 46 -6.55 7.36 8.12
C VAL A 46 -5.29 6.55 8.37
N VAL A 47 -4.57 6.93 9.41
CA VAL A 47 -3.57 6.08 10.07
C VAL A 47 -4.23 5.47 11.29
N ALA A 48 -4.25 4.16 11.36
CA ALA A 48 -4.87 3.42 12.46
C ALA A 48 -3.95 2.31 12.97
N GLU A 49 -4.01 2.06 14.28
CA GLU A 49 -3.37 0.90 14.88
C GLU A 49 -4.28 -0.32 14.69
N VAL A 50 -3.78 -1.32 13.98
CA VAL A 50 -4.47 -2.61 13.80
C VAL A 50 -3.84 -3.59 14.78
N ARG A 51 -4.67 -4.23 15.60
CA ARG A 51 -4.24 -5.21 16.62
C ARG A 51 -4.62 -6.62 16.19
N ASP A 52 -3.81 -7.59 16.58
CA ASP A 52 -4.14 -9.01 16.54
C ASP A 52 -4.33 -9.59 17.93
N GLN A 53 -5.22 -10.58 18.02
CA GLN A 53 -5.34 -11.45 19.18
C GLN A 53 -5.19 -12.89 18.69
N GLY A 54 -4.00 -13.47 18.86
CA GLY A 54 -3.73 -14.85 18.47
C GLY A 54 -3.82 -15.10 16.95
N GLY A 55 -3.43 -14.12 16.13
CA GLY A 55 -3.44 -14.23 14.67
C GLY A 55 -4.78 -13.89 14.01
N ILE A 56 -5.80 -13.54 14.79
CA ILE A 56 -7.06 -12.98 14.28
C ILE A 56 -6.99 -11.46 14.41
N VAL A 57 -7.22 -10.75 13.31
CA VAL A 57 -7.23 -9.29 13.26
C VAL A 57 -8.49 -8.76 13.94
N ASP A 58 -8.32 -7.83 14.89
CA ASP A 58 -9.44 -7.15 15.54
C ASP A 58 -10.15 -6.23 14.52
N PRO A 59 -11.47 -6.40 14.28
CA PRO A 59 -12.21 -5.51 13.40
C PRO A 59 -12.35 -4.09 13.96
N GLU A 60 -12.14 -3.87 15.26
CA GLU A 60 -12.12 -2.54 15.85
C GLU A 60 -10.71 -1.95 15.78
N VAL A 61 -10.57 -0.82 15.08
CA VAL A 61 -9.30 -0.11 14.95
C VAL A 61 -9.33 1.23 15.66
N ALA A 62 -8.23 1.54 16.35
CA ALA A 62 -7.99 2.84 16.93
C ALA A 62 -7.42 3.76 15.85
N ILE A 63 -8.15 4.83 15.53
CA ILE A 63 -7.70 5.87 14.60
C ILE A 63 -6.74 6.77 15.35
N GLU A 64 -5.49 6.80 14.91
CA GLU A 64 -4.49 7.72 15.46
C GLU A 64 -4.56 9.08 14.77
N GLN A 65 -4.74 9.08 13.45
CA GLN A 65 -4.74 10.31 12.66
C GLN A 65 -5.62 10.20 11.43
N VAL A 66 -6.48 11.20 11.21
CA VAL A 66 -7.19 11.39 9.94
C VAL A 66 -6.37 12.31 9.05
N LEU A 67 -5.77 11.77 7.99
CA LEU A 67 -4.92 12.53 7.05
C LEU A 67 -5.75 13.33 6.05
N TRP A 68 -6.86 12.76 5.58
CA TRP A 68 -7.78 13.41 4.65
C TRP A 68 -9.19 12.81 4.79
N SER A 69 -10.22 13.64 4.56
CA SER A 69 -11.62 13.21 4.55
C SER A 69 -12.40 14.11 3.59
N SER A 70 -13.35 13.52 2.85
CA SER A 70 -14.33 14.26 2.06
C SER A 70 -15.35 15.00 2.94
N ASP A 71 -15.59 14.51 4.16
CA ASP A 71 -16.48 15.13 5.14
C ASP A 71 -15.66 15.66 6.34
N PRO A 72 -15.67 16.98 6.62
CA PRO A 72 -14.98 17.58 7.76
C PRO A 72 -15.40 17.02 9.12
N ALA A 73 -16.65 16.54 9.26
CA ALA A 73 -17.17 16.02 10.52
C ALA A 73 -16.46 14.74 10.97
N LEU A 74 -15.84 14.01 10.05
CA LEU A 74 -15.15 12.74 10.33
C LEU A 74 -13.74 12.91 10.91
N LYS A 75 -13.21 14.14 10.95
CA LYS A 75 -11.85 14.40 11.43
C LYS A 75 -11.63 14.10 12.91
N SER A 76 -12.70 14.02 13.71
CA SER A 76 -12.67 13.79 15.15
C SER A 76 -12.98 12.34 15.56
N MET A 77 -13.00 11.40 14.62
CA MET A 77 -13.19 9.98 14.92
C MET A 77 -11.94 9.36 15.54
N ASN A 78 -12.09 8.68 16.67
CA ASN A 78 -10.99 8.01 17.39
C ASN A 78 -11.00 6.48 17.23
N ALA A 79 -12.14 5.89 16.86
CA ALA A 79 -12.31 4.46 16.71
C ALA A 79 -13.25 4.15 15.56
N LEU A 80 -13.02 3.02 14.90
CA LEU A 80 -13.83 2.57 13.79
C LEU A 80 -13.89 1.06 13.71
N LYS A 81 -15.07 0.52 13.41
CA LYS A 81 -15.26 -0.90 13.14
C LYS A 81 -15.18 -1.16 11.64
N LEU A 82 -14.23 -2.00 11.24
CA LEU A 82 -13.96 -2.40 9.86
C LEU A 82 -14.11 -3.92 9.73
N PRO A 83 -15.29 -4.43 9.34
CA PRO A 83 -15.53 -5.87 9.22
C PRO A 83 -14.54 -6.57 8.28
N ASP A 84 -14.11 -5.88 7.22
CA ASP A 84 -13.20 -6.40 6.19
C ASP A 84 -11.80 -6.75 6.73
N LEU A 85 -11.39 -6.18 7.87
CA LEU A 85 -10.09 -6.45 8.49
C LEU A 85 -9.91 -7.93 8.85
N SER A 86 -11.00 -8.59 9.26
CA SER A 86 -11.00 -10.00 9.65
C SER A 86 -10.60 -10.94 8.51
N ALA A 87 -10.76 -10.50 7.25
CA ALA A 87 -10.39 -11.26 6.06
C ALA A 87 -8.99 -10.90 5.53
N LEU A 88 -8.28 -9.95 6.15
CA LEU A 88 -6.97 -9.54 5.69
C LEU A 88 -5.90 -10.56 6.06
N ALA A 89 -5.04 -10.86 5.08
CA ALA A 89 -3.86 -11.67 5.25
C ALA A 89 -2.62 -10.95 4.70
N GLU A 90 -1.46 -11.60 4.78
CA GLU A 90 -0.18 -11.10 4.26
C GLU A 90 -0.25 -10.60 2.80
N PRO A 91 -0.96 -11.27 1.87
CA PRO A 91 -1.11 -10.77 0.49
C PRO A 91 -1.79 -9.40 0.38
N ASN A 92 -2.60 -9.01 1.36
CA ASN A 92 -3.29 -7.72 1.42
C ASN A 92 -2.46 -6.63 2.12
N GLY A 93 -1.20 -6.93 2.47
CA GLY A 93 -0.29 -6.01 3.14
C GLY A 93 -0.36 -6.03 4.66
N TYR A 94 -1.09 -6.97 5.25
CA TYR A 94 -1.10 -7.18 6.70
C TYR A 94 0.20 -7.87 7.16
N GLN A 95 0.85 -7.33 8.19
CA GLN A 95 2.14 -7.77 8.72
C GLN A 95 2.12 -7.83 10.26
N GLY A 96 0.96 -8.13 10.86
CA GLY A 96 0.78 -8.19 12.31
C GLY A 96 0.37 -6.86 12.95
N THR A 97 0.41 -6.80 14.28
CA THR A 97 0.09 -5.58 15.04
C THR A 97 1.05 -4.43 14.75
N ARG A 98 0.53 -3.37 14.11
CA ARG A 98 1.26 -2.11 13.83
C ARG A 98 0.31 -1.03 13.31
N LYS A 99 0.88 0.14 13.03
CA LYS A 99 0.19 1.25 12.35
C LYS A 99 0.07 0.98 10.86
N TYR A 100 -1.12 1.19 10.32
CA TYR A 100 -1.43 1.07 8.91
C TYR A 100 -2.12 2.31 8.37
N LEU A 101 -1.84 2.59 7.11
CA LEU A 101 -2.56 3.53 6.28
C LEU A 101 -3.77 2.82 5.66
N LEU A 102 -4.96 3.27 6.02
CA LEU A 102 -6.23 2.71 5.59
C LEU A 102 -6.97 3.71 4.68
N PRO A 103 -7.08 3.43 3.38
CA PRO A 103 -8.03 4.11 2.51
C PRO A 103 -9.42 3.54 2.77
N LEU A 104 -10.39 4.40 3.11
CA LEU A 104 -11.73 4.02 3.54
C LEU A 104 -12.79 4.63 2.62
N ILE A 105 -13.85 3.86 2.38
CA ILE A 105 -15.04 4.28 1.62
C ILE A 105 -16.29 3.93 2.42
N GLN A 106 -17.32 4.77 2.36
CA GLN A 106 -18.60 4.47 2.99
C GLN A 106 -19.35 3.41 2.19
N SER A 107 -19.89 2.40 2.89
CA SER A 107 -20.73 1.34 2.35
C SER A 107 -22.07 1.30 3.10
N PRO A 108 -23.09 0.57 2.60
CA PRO A 108 -24.35 0.39 3.32
C PRO A 108 -24.20 -0.23 4.71
N ALA A 109 -23.13 -1.02 4.94
CA ALA A 109 -22.84 -1.67 6.22
C ALA A 109 -21.95 -0.83 7.15
N GLY A 110 -21.59 0.39 6.76
CA GLY A 110 -20.64 1.25 7.47
C GLY A 110 -19.36 1.48 6.66
N TRP A 111 -18.25 1.74 7.33
CA TRP A 111 -16.97 1.96 6.67
C TRP A 111 -16.33 0.66 6.21
N ALA A 112 -15.78 0.68 5.00
CA ALA A 112 -15.08 -0.45 4.39
C ALA A 112 -13.72 0.01 3.85
N ILE A 113 -12.80 -0.94 3.70
CA ILE A 113 -11.51 -0.65 3.06
C ILE A 113 -11.78 -0.41 1.58
N THR A 114 -11.25 0.69 1.05
CA THR A 114 -11.47 1.03 -0.35
C THR A 114 -10.90 -0.07 -1.25
N PRO A 115 -11.68 -0.64 -2.17
CA PRO A 115 -11.20 -1.69 -3.06
C PRO A 115 -10.20 -1.13 -4.09
N ILE A 116 -9.31 -2.00 -4.58
CA ILE A 116 -8.50 -1.68 -5.77
C ILE A 116 -9.38 -1.93 -7.01
N PRO A 117 -9.61 -0.91 -7.86
CA PRO A 117 -10.33 -1.08 -9.12
C PRO A 117 -9.74 -2.21 -9.96
N ARG A 118 -10.59 -3.13 -10.43
CA ARG A 118 -10.15 -4.23 -11.28
C ARG A 118 -9.88 -3.72 -12.69
N LEU A 119 -8.76 -4.15 -13.26
CA LEU A 119 -8.48 -4.05 -14.69
C LEU A 119 -8.94 -5.35 -15.35
N GLY A 120 -10.17 -5.40 -15.88
CA GLY A 120 -10.66 -6.49 -16.73
C GLY A 120 -11.76 -7.39 -16.14
N ALA A 121 -12.17 -8.40 -16.93
CA ALA A 121 -13.34 -9.24 -16.73
C ALA A 121 -13.10 -10.54 -15.92
N TYR A 122 -12.10 -10.56 -15.03
CA TYR A 122 -11.80 -11.79 -14.27
C TYR A 122 -12.93 -12.13 -13.29
N PRO A 123 -13.49 -13.35 -13.35
CA PRO A 123 -14.51 -13.81 -12.41
C PRO A 123 -13.82 -14.18 -11.09
N ALA A 124 -13.66 -13.19 -10.22
CA ALA A 124 -13.27 -13.42 -8.82
C ALA A 124 -14.43 -13.00 -7.90
N PRO A 125 -14.79 -13.82 -6.89
CA PRO A 125 -15.89 -13.52 -5.98
C PRO A 125 -15.62 -12.35 -5.02
N GLN A 126 -14.37 -11.88 -4.88
CA GLN A 126 -14.00 -10.82 -3.92
C GLN A 126 -13.09 -9.75 -4.54
N VAL A 127 -13.39 -8.47 -4.33
CA VAL A 127 -12.60 -7.35 -4.85
C VAL A 127 -11.36 -7.17 -3.98
N PRO A 128 -10.13 -7.15 -4.55
CA PRO A 128 -8.92 -7.08 -3.73
C PRO A 128 -8.88 -5.75 -2.97
N VAL A 129 -8.71 -5.84 -1.66
CA VAL A 129 -8.41 -4.73 -0.77
C VAL A 129 -6.94 -4.80 -0.36
N ARG A 130 -6.33 -3.65 -0.08
CA ARG A 130 -4.95 -3.57 0.39
C ARG A 130 -4.80 -2.50 1.45
N ILE A 131 -4.04 -2.81 2.49
CA ILE A 131 -3.60 -1.87 3.51
C ILE A 131 -2.09 -1.70 3.41
N TYR A 132 -1.56 -0.59 3.90
CA TYR A 132 -0.14 -0.27 3.78
C TYR A 132 0.44 -0.01 5.15
N ALA A 133 1.54 -0.67 5.46
CA ALA A 133 2.35 -0.39 6.64
C ALA A 133 2.69 1.11 6.73
N TRP A 134 2.39 1.76 7.86
CA TRP A 134 2.77 3.15 8.07
C TRP A 134 4.28 3.25 8.30
N THR A 135 4.96 3.92 7.37
CA THR A 135 6.41 4.14 7.29
C THR A 135 6.68 5.55 6.74
N PRO A 136 7.89 6.11 6.93
CA PRO A 136 8.24 7.42 6.36
C PRO A 136 8.03 7.50 4.83
N ASP A 137 8.32 6.41 4.10
CA ASP A 137 8.14 6.36 2.66
C ASP A 137 6.66 6.42 2.26
N THR A 138 5.79 5.69 2.97
CA THR A 138 4.35 5.75 2.73
C THR A 138 3.74 7.09 3.14
N GLU A 139 4.31 7.75 4.17
CA GLU A 139 3.90 9.09 4.57
C GLU A 139 4.22 10.11 3.47
N ALA A 140 5.42 10.06 2.90
CA ALA A 140 5.80 10.94 1.80
C ALA A 140 4.88 10.74 0.59
N GLN A 141 4.63 9.49 0.20
CA GLN A 141 3.73 9.18 -0.92
C GLN A 141 2.28 9.61 -0.68
N VAL A 142 1.74 9.40 0.52
CA VAL A 142 0.35 9.80 0.80
C VAL A 142 0.20 11.32 0.83
N ARG A 143 1.22 12.05 1.27
CA ARG A 143 1.23 13.51 1.25
C ARG A 143 1.13 14.05 -0.18
N GLU A 144 1.86 13.45 -1.12
CA GLU A 144 1.75 13.77 -2.55
C GLU A 144 0.35 13.47 -3.10
N LEU A 145 -0.22 12.31 -2.74
CA LEU A 145 -1.57 11.92 -3.17
C LEU A 145 -2.65 12.86 -2.62
N ILE A 146 -2.53 13.27 -1.36
CA ILE A 146 -3.46 14.21 -0.72
C ILE A 146 -3.34 15.59 -1.36
N ALA A 147 -2.12 16.03 -1.68
CA ALA A 147 -1.89 17.30 -2.37
C ALA A 147 -2.55 17.31 -3.76
N ALA A 148 -2.48 16.19 -4.49
CA ALA A 148 -3.11 16.04 -5.81
C ALA A 148 -4.65 15.93 -5.76
N LYS A 149 -5.24 15.66 -4.58
CA LYS A 149 -6.69 15.55 -4.37
C LYS A 149 -7.37 16.88 -4.03
N LYS A 150 -6.62 17.88 -3.60
CA LYS A 150 -7.12 19.22 -3.29
C LYS A 150 -7.23 20.05 -4.57
#